data_AF-A0A9E1WX13-F1
#
_entry.id   AF-A0A9E1WX13-F1
#
_cell.length_a   1.000
_cell.length_b   1.000
_cell.length_c   1.000
_cell.angle_alpha   90.00
_cell.angle_beta   90.00
_cell.angle_gamma   90.00
#
_symmetry.space_group_name_H-M   'P 1'
#
loop_
_entity.id
_entity.type
_entity.pdbx_description
1 polymer ?
#
loop_
_entity_poly.entity_id
_entity_poly.type
_entity_poly.pdbx_seq_one_letter_code
_entity_poly.pdbx_strand_id
1 'polypeptide(L)' 'MNKYGPTRGDLKFRLAFSGVGLALLVSAIAYRGWPKGPGGWEAIGIATVFFGGTFVWTLIKLIRGDHPDGL' A
#
# COMPACT_ATOMS: atom_id res chain seq x y z
N MET A 1 -21.42 -5.67 7.81
CA MET A 1 -21.26 -4.21 7.58
C MET A 1 -20.85 -3.56 8.89
N ASN A 2 -19.59 -3.13 8.99
CA ASN A 2 -19.01 -2.60 10.21
C ASN A 2 -19.31 -1.08 10.31
N LYS A 3 -20.18 -0.67 11.24
CA LYS A 3 -20.66 0.72 11.37
C LYS A 3 -19.55 1.72 11.73
N TYR A 4 -18.42 1.24 12.26
CA TYR A 4 -17.25 2.03 12.62
C TYR A 4 -16.03 1.76 11.72
N GLY A 5 -16.25 1.12 10.57
CA GLY A 5 -15.20 0.86 9.59
C GLY A 5 -14.80 2.11 8.81
N PRO A 6 -13.55 2.19 8.31
CA PRO A 6 -13.12 3.28 7.43
C PRO A 6 -14.01 3.35 6.17
N THR A 7 -14.34 4.56 5.71
CA THR A 7 -15.26 4.72 4.58
C THR A 7 -14.60 4.29 3.27
N ARG A 8 -15.41 4.09 2.23
CA ARG A 8 -14.93 3.77 0.88
C ARG A 8 -13.94 4.81 0.35
N GLY A 9 -14.09 6.08 0.74
CA GLY A 9 -13.16 7.16 0.41
C GLY A 9 -11.77 7.00 1.06
N ASP A 10 -11.72 6.75 2.37
CA ASP A 10 -10.49 6.52 3.14
C ASP A 10 -9.71 5.33 2.59
N LEU A 11 -10.42 4.27 2.17
CA LEU A 11 -9.77 3.12 1.54
C LEU A 11 -9.18 3.46 0.19
N LYS A 12 -9.91 4.17 -0.67
CA LYS A 12 -9.35 4.56 -1.97
C LYS A 12 -8.14 5.46 -1.80
N PHE A 13 -8.15 6.38 -0.83
CA PHE A 13 -7.00 7.20 -0.51
C PHE A 13 -5.81 6.35 -0.03
N ARG A 14 -6.03 5.44 0.94
CA ARG A 14 -4.97 4.51 1.39
C ARG A 14 -4.43 3.68 0.24
N LEU A 15 -5.30 3.17 -0.64
CA LEU A 15 -4.90 2.38 -1.79
C LEU A 15 -4.03 3.19 -2.75
N ALA A 16 -4.44 4.41 -3.07
CA ALA A 16 -3.70 5.32 -3.94
C ALA A 16 -2.34 5.69 -3.34
N PHE A 17 -2.30 6.08 -2.06
CA PHE A 17 -1.07 6.43 -1.37
C PHE A 17 -0.09 5.25 -1.32
N SER A 18 -0.57 4.06 -0.98
CA SER A 18 0.24 2.85 -0.95
C SER A 18 0.72 2.45 -2.36
N GLY A 19 -0.13 2.63 -3.37
CA GLY A 19 0.22 2.40 -4.77
C GLY A 19 1.32 3.34 -5.25
N VAL A 20 1.24 4.64 -4.91
CA VAL A 20 2.28 5.62 -5.22
C VAL A 20 3.59 5.26 -4.50
N GLY A 21 3.54 4.87 -3.23
CA GLY A 21 4.72 4.41 -2.48
C GLY A 21 5.41 3.22 -3.12
N LEU A 22 4.64 2.21 -3.57
CA LEU A 22 5.18 1.06 -4.31
C LEU A 22 5.75 1.46 -5.68
N ALA A 23 5.06 2.34 -6.41
CA ALA A 23 5.53 2.82 -7.71
C ALA A 23 6.86 3.59 -7.57
N LEU A 24 7.00 4.42 -6.54
CA LEU A 24 8.24 5.12 -6.22
C LEU A 24 9.34 4.14 -5.80
N LEU A 25 9.02 3.09 -5.05
CA LEU A 25 9.98 2.04 -4.69
C LEU A 25 10.53 1.33 -5.93
N VAL A 26 9.64 0.88 -6.82
CA VAL A 26 10.02 0.22 -8.08
C VAL A 26 10.85 1.17 -8.95
N SER A 27 10.42 2.43 -9.04
CA SER A 27 11.16 3.46 -9.78
C SER A 27 12.55 3.69 -9.19
N ALA A 28 12.67 3.77 -7.86
CA ALA A 28 13.96 3.94 -7.19
C ALA A 28 14.91 2.77 -7.48
N ILE A 29 14.40 1.53 -7.48
CA ILE A 29 15.19 0.34 -7.85
C ILE A 29 15.57 0.39 -9.34
N ALA A 30 14.67 0.81 -10.23
CA ALA A 30 14.97 0.91 -11.66
C ALA A 30 16.02 1.99 -11.97
N TYR A 31 15.95 3.16 -11.31
CA TYR A 31 16.89 4.27 -11.51
C TYR A 31 18.24 4.03 -10.83
N ARG A 32 18.25 3.50 -9.59
CA ARG A 32 19.48 3.31 -8.80
C ARG A 32 20.11 1.93 -8.98
N GLY A 33 19.37 0.97 -9.52
CA GLY A 33 19.74 -0.44 -9.58
C GLY A 33 19.54 -1.16 -8.24
N TRP A 34 19.87 -2.46 -8.23
CA TRP A 34 19.80 -3.27 -7.01
C TRP A 34 20.76 -2.77 -5.92
N PRO A 35 20.32 -2.73 -4.65
CA PRO A 35 21.18 -2.32 -3.56
C PRO A 35 22.35 -3.29 -3.38
N LYS A 36 23.55 -2.74 -3.22
CA LYS A 36 24.79 -3.51 -3.01
C LYS A 36 25.06 -3.84 -1.54
N GLY A 37 24.34 -3.22 -0.60
CA GLY A 37 24.52 -3.41 0.84
C GLY A 37 23.21 -3.75 1.57
N PRO A 38 23.30 -4.32 2.79
CA PRO A 38 22.16 -4.84 3.54
C PRO A 38 21.10 -3.78 3.83
N GLY A 39 21.50 -2.55 4.18
CA GLY A 39 20.55 -1.47 4.49
C GLY A 39 19.59 -1.12 3.35
N GLY A 40 20.02 -1.27 2.09
CA GLY A 40 19.14 -1.05 0.94
C GLY A 40 18.11 -2.19 0.78
N TRP A 41 18.51 -3.43 1.06
CA TRP A 41 17.60 -4.58 1.06
C TRP A 41 16.59 -4.52 2.21
N GLU A 42 17.03 -4.10 3.40
CA GLU A 42 16.15 -3.89 4.56
C GLU A 42 15.12 -2.80 4.26
N ALA A 43 15.54 -1.68 3.70
CA ALA A 43 14.63 -0.59 3.32
C ALA A 43 13.61 -1.04 2.28
N ILE A 44 14.02 -1.77 1.23
CA ILE A 44 13.09 -2.33 0.24
C ILE A 44 12.15 -3.34 0.89
N GLY A 45 12.64 -4.21 1.75
CA GLY A 45 11.84 -5.21 2.46
C GLY A 45 10.76 -4.56 3.31
N ILE A 46 11.14 -3.60 4.16
CA ILE A 46 10.23 -2.86 5.03
C ILE A 46 9.23 -2.05 4.18
N ALA A 47 9.68 -1.35 3.15
CA ALA A 47 8.81 -0.59 2.26
C ALA A 47 7.80 -1.49 1.55
N THR A 48 8.25 -2.64 1.04
CA THR A 48 7.38 -3.61 0.35
C THR A 48 6.35 -4.19 1.32
N VAL A 49 6.74 -4.57 2.54
CA VAL A 49 5.80 -5.09 3.54
C VAL A 49 4.80 -4.01 3.97
N PHE A 50 5.28 -2.80 4.23
CA PHE A 50 4.44 -1.72 4.72
C PHE A 50 3.46 -1.20 3.66
N PHE A 51 3.97 -0.86 2.48
CA PHE A 51 3.14 -0.35 1.38
C PHE A 51 2.40 -1.47 0.66
N GLY A 52 3.04 -2.62 0.42
CA GLY A 52 2.40 -3.78 -0.22
C GLY A 52 1.35 -4.44 0.66
N GLY A 53 1.65 -4.65 1.95
CA GLY A 53 0.69 -5.17 2.91
C GLY A 53 -0.53 -4.27 3.06
N THR A 54 -0.31 -2.94 3.17
CA THR A 54 -1.40 -1.97 3.22
C THR A 54 -2.20 -1.94 1.92
N PHE A 55 -1.52 -1.98 0.76
CA PHE A 55 -2.18 -1.99 -0.54
C PHE A 55 -3.09 -3.21 -0.72
N VAL A 56 -2.57 -4.41 -0.45
CA VAL A 56 -3.31 -5.67 -0.58
C VAL A 56 -4.48 -5.71 0.42
N TRP A 57 -4.24 -5.35 1.67
CA TRP A 57 -5.30 -5.33 2.69
C TRP A 57 -6.44 -4.40 2.29
N THR A 58 -6.11 -3.18 1.85
CA THR A 58 -7.09 -2.20 1.39
C THR A 58 -7.82 -2.66 0.13
N LEU A 59 -7.12 -3.27 -0.84
CA LEU A 59 -7.71 -3.80 -2.06
C LEU A 59 -8.71 -4.93 -1.76
N ILE A 60 -8.31 -5.90 -0.92
CA ILE A 60 -9.18 -7.02 -0.50
C ILE A 60 -10.44 -6.48 0.16
N LYS A 61 -10.30 -5.50 1.05
CA LYS A 61 -11.43 -4.91 1.74
C LYS A 61 -12.36 -4.18 0.77
N LEU A 62 -11.82 -3.41 -0.18
CA LEU A 62 -12.62 -2.72 -1.20
C LEU A 62 -13.39 -3.71 -2.09
N ILE A 63 -12.77 -4.83 -2.48
CA ILE A 63 -13.40 -5.90 -3.28
C ILE A 63 -14.49 -6.61 -2.48
N ARG A 64 -14.25 -6.88 -1.19
CA ARG A 64 -15.22 -7.57 -0.31
C ARG A 64 -16.38 -6.68 0.13
N GLY A 65 -16.36 -5.38 -0.21
CA GLY A 65 -17.43 -4.45 0.16
C GLY A 65 -17.62 -4.25 1.66
N ASP A 66 -16.60 -4.58 2.48
CA ASP A 66 -16.71 -4.56 3.95
C ASP A 66 -16.48 -3.15 4.54
N HIS A 67 -17.15 -2.16 3.95
CA HIS A 67 -17.01 -0.73 4.23
C HIS A 67 -18.39 -0.11 4.26
N PRO A 68 -18.66 0.79 5.22
CA PRO A 68 -19.86 1.61 5.13
C PRO A 68 -19.76 2.49 3.87
N ASP A 69 -20.81 2.46 3.06
CA ASP A 69 -21.03 3.44 2.01
C ASP A 69 -21.23 4.77 2.73
N GLY A 70 -20.22 5.64 2.69
CA GLY A 70 -20.34 6.96 3.28
C GLY A 70 -21.37 7.77 2.50
N LEU A 71 -22.63 7.72 2.98
CA LEU A 71 -23.84 8.36 2.45
C LEU A 71 -24.23 7.94 1.02
#